data_AF-A0A3N4Q1R5-F1
#
_entry.id   AF-A0A3N4Q1R5-F1
#
_cell.length_a   1.000
_cell.length_b   1.000
_cell.length_c   1.000
_cell.angle_alpha   90.00
_cell.angle_beta   90.00
_cell.angle_gamma   90.00
#
_symmetry.space_group_name_H-M   'P 1'
#
loop_
_entity.id
_entity.type
_entity.pdbx_description
1 polymer ?
#
loop_
_entity_poly.entity_id
_entity_poly.type
_entity_poly.pdbx_seq_one_letter_code
_entity_poly.pdbx_strand_id
1 'polypeptide(L)'
;MKTMNRPIALLVCIVTLMAACKKQDVPSKPETATGTDDGLVLQKLKSYGIPEARIKDAGQYYAVDGDMYFHKKNADIGLMDRYFSKPKTDEATVLGRMGDIAQAHTNNVVSSANVEAVAIHIIRQDQSSAGVDWTWYDAILDAARYWNEVAGTKINIVNYGAFAVDANVSITFMNDAAEPLPYYVIAAAEWPTVTGTPGYRIRINREFQPNPSNPGQQVTYASKVYNMVHELGHCLGLRHADWENEGAGSIGANHIPGTPWNDFNSVMRSGTANNNWAGFSAGDVTAVQYLYPWSNPMDKWITSPDAKAPNNIVHLVEDDQTLTVTWNTSLHTTSGVTIKLYQHGVYKGTLGTGLPNTGSATFSRLQVYQALNFPNLYTEGNIRIELVSDANPAVKDITGFYVFRLNS
;
A
#
# COMPACT_ATOMS: atom_id res chain seq x y z
N MET A 1 -94.40 17.84 25.40
CA MET A 1 -95.52 17.73 24.43
C MET A 1 -95.11 18.46 23.16
N LYS A 2 -95.28 17.76 22.02
CA LYS A 2 -95.22 18.15 20.58
C LYS A 2 -95.01 19.66 20.31
N THR A 3 -94.06 20.06 19.47
CA THR A 3 -94.28 20.08 18.01
C THR A 3 -93.01 20.01 17.16
N MET A 4 -93.18 19.38 15.98
CA MET A 4 -92.31 19.32 14.80
C MET A 4 -91.88 20.71 14.28
N ASN A 5 -90.71 20.76 13.63
CA ASN A 5 -90.60 21.17 12.22
C ASN A 5 -89.20 20.87 11.64
N ARG A 6 -89.16 20.07 10.56
CA ARG A 6 -87.98 19.83 9.72
C ARG A 6 -87.96 20.89 8.61
N PRO A 7 -86.84 21.57 8.33
CA PRO A 7 -86.66 22.25 7.07
C PRO A 7 -85.92 21.38 6.04
N ILE A 8 -86.42 21.52 4.82
CA ILE A 8 -86.09 20.84 3.57
C ILE A 8 -84.70 21.25 3.09
N ALA A 9 -83.88 20.28 2.67
CA ALA A 9 -82.60 20.50 2.01
C ALA A 9 -82.84 20.96 0.55
N LEU A 10 -82.32 22.13 0.18
CA LEU A 10 -82.29 22.61 -1.20
C LEU A 10 -80.94 22.24 -1.83
N LEU A 11 -80.99 21.34 -2.80
CA LEU A 11 -79.87 20.89 -3.63
C LEU A 11 -79.65 21.92 -4.76
N VAL A 12 -78.50 22.60 -4.78
CA VAL A 12 -78.06 23.41 -5.93
C VAL A 12 -76.89 22.69 -6.61
N CYS A 13 -77.18 22.04 -7.73
CA CYS A 13 -76.19 21.46 -8.63
C CYS A 13 -75.52 22.57 -9.45
N ILE A 14 -74.26 22.88 -9.14
CA ILE A 14 -73.40 23.67 -10.03
C ILE A 14 -72.65 22.69 -10.94
N VAL A 15 -73.09 22.64 -12.20
CA VAL A 15 -72.38 21.99 -13.30
C VAL A 15 -71.16 22.85 -13.64
N THR A 16 -69.96 22.34 -13.38
CA THR A 16 -68.70 22.93 -13.85
C THR A 16 -68.14 22.08 -14.99
N LEU A 17 -67.93 22.74 -16.13
CA LEU A 17 -67.36 22.22 -17.36
C LEU A 17 -65.93 21.74 -17.13
N MET A 18 -65.63 20.48 -17.50
CA MET A 18 -64.26 19.99 -17.58
C MET A 18 -63.55 20.59 -18.79
N ALA A 19 -62.60 21.50 -18.54
CA ALA A 19 -61.58 21.88 -19.50
C ALA A 19 -60.37 20.96 -19.31
N ALA A 20 -60.11 20.10 -20.30
CA ALA A 20 -58.95 19.24 -20.35
C ALA A 20 -57.70 20.02 -20.77
N CYS A 21 -56.83 20.36 -19.81
CA CYS A 21 -55.44 20.69 -20.08
C CYS A 21 -54.61 19.40 -20.04
N LYS A 22 -54.14 18.93 -21.20
CA LYS A 22 -53.05 17.95 -21.26
C LYS A 22 -51.78 18.63 -20.74
N LYS A 23 -51.38 18.32 -19.50
CA LYS A 23 -50.05 18.65 -18.99
C LYS A 23 -49.09 17.59 -19.52
N GLN A 24 -48.07 18.01 -20.25
CA GLN A 24 -46.96 17.16 -20.68
C GLN A 24 -46.32 16.50 -19.46
N ASP A 25 -46.08 15.19 -19.55
CA ASP A 25 -45.22 14.46 -18.64
C ASP A 25 -43.81 15.04 -18.73
N VAL A 26 -43.45 15.85 -17.74
CA VAL A 26 -42.05 16.13 -17.44
C VAL A 26 -41.49 14.81 -16.89
N PRO A 27 -40.42 14.24 -17.48
CA PRO A 27 -39.78 13.07 -16.91
C PRO A 27 -39.44 13.40 -15.46
N SER A 28 -39.93 12.57 -14.54
CA SER A 28 -39.41 12.58 -13.18
C SER A 28 -37.89 12.55 -13.28
N LYS A 29 -37.25 13.62 -12.78
CA LYS A 29 -35.82 13.61 -12.47
C LYS A 29 -35.56 12.27 -11.77
N PRO A 30 -34.57 11.46 -12.20
CA PRO A 30 -34.33 10.19 -11.55
C PRO A 30 -34.24 10.47 -10.07
N GLU A 31 -35.10 9.80 -9.30
CA GLU A 31 -34.94 9.72 -7.85
C GLU A 31 -33.47 9.36 -7.64
N THR A 32 -32.74 10.26 -7.01
CA THR A 32 -31.42 9.96 -6.50
C THR A 32 -31.62 8.72 -5.66
N ALA A 33 -31.14 7.57 -6.14
CA ALA A 33 -31.17 6.35 -5.37
C ALA A 33 -30.43 6.62 -4.07
N THR A 34 -31.17 6.88 -3.00
CA THR A 34 -30.70 6.69 -1.64
C THR A 34 -30.60 5.18 -1.45
N GLY A 35 -29.60 4.58 -2.11
CA GLY A 35 -29.16 3.24 -1.79
C GLY A 35 -28.74 3.28 -0.33
N THR A 36 -29.13 2.27 0.44
CA THR A 36 -28.48 1.98 1.72
C THR A 36 -26.96 2.10 1.53
N ASP A 37 -26.22 2.70 2.46
CA ASP A 37 -24.76 2.92 2.33
C ASP A 37 -24.02 1.67 1.82
N ASP A 38 -24.45 0.48 2.26
CA ASP A 38 -23.97 -0.83 1.82
C ASP A 38 -24.02 -1.08 0.30
N GLY A 39 -24.91 -0.43 -0.44
CA GLY A 39 -25.04 -0.56 -1.89
C GLY A 39 -24.02 0.28 -2.66
N LEU A 40 -23.54 1.38 -2.07
CA LEU A 40 -22.63 2.31 -2.75
C LEU A 40 -21.23 1.71 -2.92
N VAL A 41 -20.71 1.01 -1.90
CA VAL A 41 -19.42 0.32 -1.98
C VAL A 41 -19.46 -0.76 -3.06
N LEU A 42 -20.51 -1.60 -3.07
CA LEU A 42 -20.69 -2.65 -4.07
C LEU A 42 -20.80 -2.06 -5.48
N GLN A 43 -21.59 -0.99 -5.64
CA GLN A 43 -21.72 -0.29 -6.92
C GLN A 43 -20.38 0.29 -7.38
N LYS A 44 -19.60 0.87 -6.46
CA LYS A 44 -18.28 1.41 -6.76
C LYS A 44 -17.29 0.31 -7.15
N LEU A 45 -17.25 -0.81 -6.44
CA LEU A 45 -16.44 -2.00 -6.82
C LEU A 45 -16.79 -2.48 -8.24
N LYS A 46 -18.08 -2.66 -8.52
CA LYS A 46 -18.58 -3.05 -9.85
C LYS A 46 -18.23 -2.00 -10.92
N SER A 47 -18.22 -0.70 -10.56
CA SER A 47 -17.88 0.38 -11.51
C SER A 47 -16.42 0.36 -11.98
N TYR A 48 -15.51 -0.24 -11.21
CA TYR A 48 -14.15 -0.48 -11.66
C TYR A 48 -14.04 -1.69 -12.59
N GLY A 49 -15.10 -2.50 -12.74
CA GLY A 49 -15.08 -3.72 -13.54
C GLY A 49 -14.66 -4.96 -12.76
N ILE A 50 -14.76 -4.92 -11.43
CA ILE A 50 -14.55 -6.11 -10.57
C ILE A 50 -15.78 -7.02 -10.71
N PRO A 51 -15.62 -8.27 -11.18
CA PRO A 51 -16.73 -9.21 -11.32
C PRO A 51 -17.37 -9.55 -9.98
N GLU A 52 -18.69 -9.72 -9.96
CA GLU A 52 -19.45 -10.04 -8.74
C GLU A 52 -19.00 -11.36 -8.10
N ALA A 53 -18.57 -12.34 -8.88
CA ALA A 53 -18.00 -13.60 -8.36
C ALA A 53 -16.77 -13.40 -7.46
N ARG A 54 -16.05 -12.27 -7.63
CA ARG A 54 -14.86 -11.92 -6.85
C ARG A 54 -15.17 -11.04 -5.65
N ILE A 55 -16.41 -10.58 -5.52
CA ILE A 55 -16.87 -9.74 -4.42
C ILE A 55 -17.72 -10.62 -3.50
N LYS A 56 -17.15 -11.05 -2.39
CA LYS A 56 -17.85 -11.86 -1.39
C LYS A 56 -18.42 -10.95 -0.31
N ASP A 57 -19.68 -11.18 0.05
CA ASP A 57 -20.24 -10.60 1.26
C ASP A 57 -19.53 -11.21 2.48
N ALA A 58 -18.90 -10.37 3.29
CA ALA A 58 -18.18 -10.76 4.49
C ALA A 58 -18.73 -10.02 5.72
N GLY A 59 -20.07 -9.94 5.82
CA GLY A 59 -20.75 -9.30 6.94
C GLY A 59 -20.73 -7.78 6.81
N GLN A 60 -19.89 -7.10 7.59
CA GLN A 60 -19.74 -5.64 7.53
C GLN A 60 -18.89 -5.16 6.34
N TYR A 61 -18.32 -6.09 5.57
CA TYR A 61 -17.43 -5.81 4.45
C TYR A 61 -17.90 -6.48 3.16
N TYR A 62 -17.41 -5.93 2.05
CA TYR A 62 -17.19 -6.71 0.85
C TYR A 62 -15.72 -7.13 0.80
N ALA A 63 -15.48 -8.43 0.68
CA ALA A 63 -14.16 -9.00 0.46
C ALA A 63 -13.93 -9.14 -1.04
N VAL A 64 -12.86 -8.52 -1.54
CA VAL A 64 -12.36 -8.69 -2.90
C VAL A 64 -11.20 -9.67 -2.83
N ASP A 65 -11.33 -10.80 -3.53
CA ASP A 65 -10.32 -11.87 -3.63
C ASP A 65 -9.91 -12.60 -2.36
N GLY A 66 -10.54 -12.25 -1.24
CA GLY A 66 -10.28 -12.86 0.06
C GLY A 66 -9.44 -11.98 0.99
N ASP A 67 -8.81 -10.92 0.49
CA ASP A 67 -7.77 -10.19 1.24
C ASP A 67 -8.00 -8.68 1.33
N MET A 68 -8.72 -8.09 0.37
CA MET A 68 -9.14 -6.68 0.47
C MET A 68 -10.55 -6.59 1.04
N TYR A 69 -10.67 -5.95 2.21
CA TYR A 69 -11.93 -5.79 2.92
C TYR A 69 -12.37 -4.32 2.91
N PHE A 70 -13.42 -4.03 2.15
CA PHE A 70 -14.04 -2.71 2.05
C PHE A 70 -15.28 -2.62 2.93
N HIS A 71 -15.26 -1.71 3.90
CA HIS A 71 -16.34 -1.56 4.86
C HIS A 71 -17.59 -0.98 4.19
N LYS A 72 -18.75 -1.65 4.37
CA LYS A 72 -20.01 -1.33 3.68
C LYS A 72 -20.57 0.05 3.98
N LYS A 73 -20.31 0.61 5.16
CA LYS A 73 -20.74 1.97 5.56
C LYS A 73 -19.92 3.12 4.97
N ASN A 74 -19.47 2.98 3.72
CA ASN A 74 -18.76 4.01 2.95
C ASN A 74 -17.42 4.52 3.51
N ALA A 75 -16.89 3.97 4.60
CA ALA A 75 -15.63 4.44 5.21
C ALA A 75 -14.46 4.41 4.22
N ASP A 76 -14.42 3.40 3.34
CA ASP A 76 -13.34 3.22 2.38
C ASP A 76 -13.61 3.82 1.00
N ILE A 77 -14.83 4.31 0.69
CA ILE A 77 -15.19 4.75 -0.68
C ILE A 77 -14.24 5.83 -1.21
N GLY A 78 -13.87 6.80 -0.38
CA GLY A 78 -12.95 7.87 -0.76
C GLY A 78 -11.51 7.41 -0.99
N LEU A 79 -11.17 6.19 -0.59
CA LEU A 79 -9.85 5.59 -0.77
C LEU A 79 -9.81 4.66 -1.98
N MET A 80 -10.95 4.08 -2.40
CA MET A 80 -11.00 3.10 -3.48
C MET A 80 -10.44 3.61 -4.81
N ASP A 81 -10.66 4.89 -5.14
CA ASP A 81 -10.14 5.47 -6.40
C ASP A 81 -8.60 5.46 -6.44
N ARG A 82 -7.93 5.39 -5.28
CA ARG A 82 -6.47 5.28 -5.19
C ARG A 82 -5.96 3.93 -5.70
N TYR A 83 -6.74 2.86 -5.56
CA TYR A 83 -6.33 1.48 -5.88
C TYR A 83 -6.79 1.00 -7.25
N PHE A 84 -8.01 1.34 -7.64
CA PHE A 84 -8.67 0.72 -8.79
C PHE A 84 -8.80 1.62 -10.02
N SER A 85 -8.35 2.88 -9.93
CA SER A 85 -8.31 3.74 -11.11
C SER A 85 -7.36 3.12 -12.14
N LYS A 86 -7.82 2.96 -13.38
CA LYS A 86 -6.99 2.35 -14.43
C LYS A 86 -5.79 3.26 -14.73
N PRO A 87 -4.53 2.80 -14.63
CA PRO A 87 -3.41 3.54 -15.20
C PRO A 87 -3.62 3.69 -16.71
N LYS A 88 -3.26 4.86 -17.26
CA LYS A 88 -3.28 5.12 -18.71
C LYS A 88 -2.12 4.37 -19.37
N THR A 89 -2.29 3.08 -19.64
CA THR A 89 -1.38 2.34 -20.52
C THR A 89 -2.18 1.47 -21.48
N ASP A 90 -1.73 1.44 -22.72
CA ASP A 90 -2.33 0.66 -23.81
C ASP A 90 -2.29 -0.84 -23.48
N GLU A 91 -3.44 -1.48 -23.68
CA GLU A 91 -3.71 -2.93 -23.61
C GLU A 91 -3.09 -3.72 -22.45
N ALA A 92 -3.91 -4.00 -21.43
CA ALA A 92 -3.66 -5.10 -20.49
C ALA A 92 -3.54 -6.40 -21.29
N THR A 93 -2.30 -6.86 -21.50
CA THR A 93 -2.04 -8.18 -22.05
C THR A 93 -2.36 -9.17 -20.93
N VAL A 94 -3.60 -9.65 -20.92
CA VAL A 94 -4.07 -10.71 -20.03
C VAL A 94 -3.34 -12.00 -20.42
N LEU A 95 -2.16 -12.21 -19.85
CA LEU A 95 -1.34 -13.41 -20.06
C LEU A 95 -1.63 -14.42 -18.96
N GLY A 96 -2.90 -14.78 -18.74
CA GLY A 96 -3.29 -15.67 -17.66
C GLY A 96 -3.93 -16.97 -18.12
N ARG A 97 -3.33 -18.10 -17.76
CA ARG A 97 -4.00 -19.41 -17.85
C ARG A 97 -4.79 -19.64 -16.55
N MET A 98 -6.11 -19.83 -16.67
CA MET A 98 -6.97 -20.11 -15.52
C MET A 98 -6.60 -21.43 -14.84
N GLY A 99 -6.57 -21.45 -13.50
CA GLY A 99 -6.42 -22.66 -12.68
C GLY A 99 -4.98 -23.02 -12.27
N ASP A 100 -4.00 -22.26 -12.73
CA ASP A 100 -2.61 -22.39 -12.37
C ASP A 100 -2.31 -21.63 -11.06
N ILE A 101 -1.43 -22.16 -10.21
CA ILE A 101 -0.87 -21.40 -9.08
C ILE A 101 0.36 -20.69 -9.61
N ALA A 102 0.20 -19.49 -10.16
CA ALA A 102 1.26 -18.76 -10.83
C ALA A 102 1.45 -17.38 -10.18
N GLN A 103 2.69 -16.92 -10.06
CA GLN A 103 2.94 -15.58 -9.50
C GLN A 103 2.26 -14.51 -10.35
N ALA A 104 1.55 -13.60 -9.70
CA ALA A 104 0.86 -12.50 -10.35
C ALA A 104 0.95 -11.21 -9.54
N HIS A 105 0.74 -10.09 -10.24
CA HIS A 105 0.71 -8.76 -9.65
C HIS A 105 -0.53 -7.98 -10.07
N THR A 106 -0.87 -6.98 -9.26
CA THR A 106 -1.88 -5.96 -9.57
C THR A 106 -1.40 -5.06 -10.72
N ASN A 107 -2.33 -4.39 -11.41
CA ASN A 107 -2.00 -3.40 -12.44
C ASN A 107 -1.10 -2.28 -11.91
N ASN A 108 -1.31 -1.90 -10.64
CA ASN A 108 -0.48 -0.94 -9.94
C ASN A 108 0.57 -1.68 -9.11
N VAL A 109 1.83 -1.27 -9.24
CA VAL A 109 2.92 -1.77 -8.41
C VAL A 109 3.61 -0.58 -7.74
N VAL A 110 4.31 -0.82 -6.64
CA VAL A 110 5.12 0.23 -6.00
C VAL A 110 6.14 0.79 -7.01
N SER A 111 6.31 2.10 -7.08
CA SER A 111 7.33 2.66 -7.99
C SER A 111 8.73 2.27 -7.53
N SER A 112 9.68 2.16 -8.47
CA SER A 112 11.10 1.89 -8.13
C SER A 112 11.63 2.87 -7.08
N ALA A 113 11.19 4.13 -7.10
CA ALA A 113 11.62 5.12 -6.12
C ALA A 113 11.00 4.87 -4.74
N ASN A 114 9.76 4.41 -4.67
CA ASN A 114 9.07 4.19 -3.38
C ASN A 114 9.44 2.85 -2.74
N VAL A 115 9.82 1.84 -3.53
CA VAL A 115 10.12 0.50 -3.02
C VAL A 115 11.47 0.43 -2.27
N GLU A 116 12.39 1.35 -2.56
CA GLU A 116 13.69 1.53 -1.87
C GLU A 116 13.56 2.16 -0.47
N ALA A 117 12.35 2.53 -0.08
CA ALA A 117 12.08 3.42 1.04
C ALA A 117 10.71 3.15 1.68
N VAL A 118 10.30 1.88 1.78
CA VAL A 118 8.99 1.52 2.33
C VAL A 118 9.00 1.73 3.84
N ALA A 119 8.25 2.72 4.28
CA ALA A 119 8.18 3.11 5.66
C ALA A 119 7.09 2.38 6.43
N ILE A 120 7.43 1.54 7.40
CA ILE A 120 6.43 0.88 8.23
C ILE A 120 6.32 1.53 9.61
N HIS A 121 5.09 1.69 10.07
CA HIS A 121 4.76 2.02 11.44
C HIS A 121 3.95 0.88 12.04
N ILE A 122 4.34 0.44 13.23
CA ILE A 122 3.65 -0.62 13.96
C ILE A 122 3.02 0.02 15.19
N ILE A 123 1.70 0.13 15.20
CA ILE A 123 0.98 0.63 16.37
C ILE A 123 1.13 -0.42 17.47
N ARG A 124 1.76 -0.06 18.59
CA ARG A 124 1.97 -1.00 19.69
C ARG A 124 0.79 -0.99 20.65
N GLN A 125 0.48 -2.15 21.22
CA GLN A 125 -0.62 -2.30 22.18
C GLN A 125 -0.50 -1.41 23.43
N ASP A 126 0.71 -0.99 23.81
CA ASP A 126 0.95 -0.09 24.95
C ASP A 126 0.74 1.39 24.60
N GLN A 127 0.61 1.73 23.31
CA GLN A 127 0.45 3.10 22.81
C GLN A 127 -1.00 3.44 22.44
N SER A 128 -1.76 2.45 21.99
CA SER A 128 -3.11 2.66 21.45
C SER A 128 -3.97 1.41 21.55
N SER A 129 -5.29 1.59 21.66
CA SER A 129 -6.27 0.50 21.55
C SER A 129 -6.28 -0.16 20.16
N ALA A 130 -5.73 0.50 19.14
CA ALA A 130 -5.50 -0.05 17.80
C ALA A 130 -4.19 -0.84 17.69
N GLY A 131 -3.44 -0.99 18.79
CA GLY A 131 -2.12 -1.61 18.77
C GLY A 131 -2.11 -3.13 18.68
N VAL A 132 -1.07 -3.66 18.06
CA VAL A 132 -0.82 -5.10 17.96
C VAL A 132 0.03 -5.59 19.14
N ASP A 133 -0.09 -6.87 19.48
CA ASP A 133 0.69 -7.46 20.57
C ASP A 133 2.19 -7.62 20.21
N TRP A 134 3.02 -7.83 21.22
CA TRP A 134 4.49 -7.92 21.06
C TRP A 134 4.94 -9.08 20.17
N THR A 135 4.19 -10.19 20.13
CA THR A 135 4.56 -11.32 19.27
C THR A 135 4.24 -11.07 17.80
N TRP A 136 3.19 -10.28 17.52
CA TRP A 136 2.94 -9.76 16.17
C TRP A 136 3.94 -8.67 15.80
N TYR A 137 4.30 -7.79 16.74
CA TYR A 137 5.35 -6.78 16.54
C TYR A 137 6.65 -7.43 16.05
N ASP A 138 7.15 -8.44 16.77
CA ASP A 138 8.37 -9.16 16.37
C ASP A 138 8.22 -9.89 15.04
N ALA A 139 7.06 -10.48 14.76
CA ALA A 139 6.79 -11.15 13.49
C ALA A 139 6.78 -10.19 12.29
N ILE A 140 6.31 -8.95 12.48
CA ILE A 140 6.32 -7.91 11.46
C ILE A 140 7.77 -7.49 11.14
N LEU A 141 8.63 -7.34 12.15
CA LEU A 141 10.04 -7.01 11.94
C LEU A 141 10.77 -8.12 11.17
N ASP A 142 10.49 -9.37 11.51
CA ASP A 142 11.00 -10.54 10.79
C ASP A 142 10.53 -10.55 9.33
N ALA A 143 9.24 -10.31 9.08
CA ALA A 143 8.71 -10.25 7.73
C ALA A 143 9.34 -9.13 6.88
N ALA A 144 9.52 -7.94 7.46
CA ALA A 144 10.22 -6.83 6.80
C ALA A 144 11.68 -7.19 6.48
N ARG A 145 12.37 -7.83 7.42
CA ARG A 145 13.74 -8.32 7.20
C ARG A 145 13.80 -9.32 6.04
N TYR A 146 12.92 -10.31 5.99
CA TYR A 146 12.94 -11.31 4.92
C TYR A 146 12.76 -10.69 3.53
N TRP A 147 11.86 -9.71 3.37
CA TRP A 147 11.72 -8.97 2.11
C TRP A 147 12.98 -8.19 1.74
N ASN A 148 13.67 -7.59 2.72
CA ASN A 148 14.94 -6.88 2.49
C ASN A 148 16.06 -7.84 2.06
N GLU A 149 16.11 -9.04 2.64
CA GLU A 149 17.14 -10.06 2.35
C GLU A 149 17.04 -10.66 0.94
N VAL A 150 15.93 -10.46 0.22
CA VAL A 150 15.81 -10.92 -1.17
C VAL A 150 16.84 -10.20 -2.05
N ALA A 151 17.83 -10.95 -2.50
CA ALA A 151 18.90 -10.44 -3.34
C ALA A 151 18.40 -10.00 -4.73
N GLY A 152 19.08 -9.02 -5.32
CA GLY A 152 18.73 -8.53 -6.66
C GLY A 152 17.52 -7.60 -6.73
N THR A 153 16.94 -7.24 -5.58
CA THR A 153 15.79 -6.33 -5.50
C THR A 153 16.12 -5.01 -4.82
N LYS A 154 15.40 -3.97 -5.23
CA LYS A 154 15.37 -2.64 -4.60
C LYS A 154 14.53 -2.58 -3.32
N ILE A 155 13.81 -3.65 -2.97
CA ILE A 155 12.92 -3.66 -1.80
C ILE A 155 13.72 -3.34 -0.55
N ASN A 156 13.26 -2.32 0.17
CA ASN A 156 13.82 -1.90 1.43
C ASN A 156 12.70 -1.34 2.34
N ILE A 157 12.31 -2.18 3.30
CA ILE A 157 11.26 -1.95 4.28
C ILE A 157 11.92 -1.59 5.61
N VAL A 158 11.53 -0.45 6.18
CA VAL A 158 12.17 0.13 7.36
C VAL A 158 11.13 0.47 8.41
N ASN A 159 11.35 -0.05 9.63
CA ASN A 159 10.52 0.27 10.79
C ASN A 159 10.97 1.59 11.42
N TYR A 160 10.05 2.53 11.54
CA TYR A 160 10.27 3.83 12.19
C TYR A 160 10.10 3.79 13.71
N GLY A 161 9.62 2.66 14.26
CA GLY A 161 9.36 2.54 15.69
C GLY A 161 8.30 3.52 16.20
N ALA A 162 8.42 3.89 17.48
CA ALA A 162 7.45 4.72 18.21
C ALA A 162 7.49 6.22 17.86
N PHE A 163 8.42 6.65 17.00
CA PHE A 163 8.70 8.05 16.71
C PHE A 163 8.29 8.50 15.30
N ALA A 164 7.64 7.60 14.54
CA ALA A 164 7.06 7.93 13.24
C ALA A 164 6.08 9.10 13.37
N VAL A 165 6.36 10.23 12.71
CA VAL A 165 5.33 11.23 12.45
C VAL A 165 4.46 10.72 11.29
N ASP A 166 3.14 10.72 11.46
CA ASP A 166 2.14 10.14 10.54
C ASP A 166 2.33 10.52 9.06
N ALA A 167 2.93 11.68 8.78
CA ALA A 167 3.17 12.15 7.42
C ALA A 167 4.16 11.30 6.59
N ASN A 168 4.92 10.40 7.22
CA ASN A 168 6.05 9.71 6.57
C ASN A 168 5.88 8.18 6.51
N VAL A 169 4.73 7.67 6.98
CA VAL A 169 4.43 6.24 7.01
C VAL A 169 3.90 5.79 5.65
N SER A 170 4.48 4.72 5.11
CA SER A 170 3.96 4.05 3.90
C SER A 170 2.94 2.98 4.26
N ILE A 171 3.21 2.17 5.29
CA ILE A 171 2.35 1.05 5.71
C ILE A 171 2.16 1.10 7.22
N THR A 172 0.91 1.15 7.68
CA THR A 172 0.57 1.06 9.10
C THR A 172 0.09 -0.34 9.46
N PHE A 173 0.77 -1.00 10.40
CA PHE A 173 0.30 -2.22 11.05
C PHE A 173 -0.54 -1.87 12.26
N MET A 174 -1.75 -2.41 12.30
CA MET A 174 -2.73 -2.17 13.35
C MET A 174 -3.59 -3.39 13.61
N ASN A 175 -4.23 -3.44 14.77
CA ASN A 175 -5.28 -4.41 15.02
C ASN A 175 -6.59 -4.00 14.33
N ASP A 176 -7.54 -4.92 14.26
CA ASP A 176 -8.83 -4.74 13.62
C ASP A 176 -9.94 -4.23 14.58
N ALA A 177 -9.63 -3.80 15.80
CA ALA A 177 -10.68 -3.52 16.80
C ALA A 177 -11.68 -2.43 16.38
N ALA A 178 -11.23 -1.42 15.63
CA ALA A 178 -12.09 -0.36 15.10
C ALA A 178 -12.89 -0.79 13.85
N GLU A 179 -12.31 -1.72 13.09
CA GLU A 179 -12.83 -2.25 11.82
C GLU A 179 -12.65 -3.78 11.81
N PRO A 180 -13.49 -4.54 12.55
CA PRO A 180 -13.24 -5.97 12.80
C PRO A 180 -13.26 -6.80 11.52
N LEU A 181 -12.26 -7.63 11.31
CA LEU A 181 -12.22 -8.58 10.20
C LEU A 181 -13.12 -9.79 10.50
N PRO A 182 -13.60 -10.52 9.49
CA PRO A 182 -14.28 -11.79 9.72
C PRO A 182 -13.38 -12.74 10.52
N TYR A 183 -13.94 -13.48 11.47
CA TYR A 183 -13.19 -14.32 12.41
C TYR A 183 -12.25 -15.35 11.75
N TYR A 184 -12.50 -15.75 10.50
CA TYR A 184 -11.68 -16.70 9.73
C TYR A 184 -10.57 -16.04 8.89
N VAL A 185 -10.41 -14.72 9.00
CA VAL A 185 -9.41 -13.91 8.28
C VAL A 185 -8.36 -13.48 9.29
N ILE A 186 -7.12 -13.91 9.10
CA ILE A 186 -6.05 -13.64 10.08
C ILE A 186 -5.52 -12.21 10.00
N ALA A 187 -5.43 -11.69 8.78
CA ALA A 187 -5.00 -10.33 8.50
C ALA A 187 -5.54 -9.91 7.13
N ALA A 188 -5.45 -8.62 6.84
CA ALA A 188 -5.84 -8.05 5.56
C ALA A 188 -4.95 -6.84 5.24
N ALA A 189 -4.40 -6.83 4.03
CA ALA A 189 -3.61 -5.74 3.48
C ALA A 189 -4.35 -4.98 2.38
N GLU A 190 -3.77 -3.84 2.04
CA GLU A 190 -4.19 -3.03 0.90
C GLU A 190 -3.16 -3.14 -0.23
N TRP A 191 -3.56 -2.86 -1.46
CA TRP A 191 -2.67 -2.90 -2.62
C TRP A 191 -2.02 -1.54 -2.93
N PRO A 192 -0.98 -1.49 -3.78
CA PRO A 192 -0.39 -0.25 -4.23
C PRO A 192 -1.40 0.66 -4.91
N THR A 193 -1.16 1.96 -4.77
CA THR A 193 -1.98 2.97 -5.44
C THR A 193 -1.52 3.21 -6.88
N VAL A 194 -2.35 3.89 -7.66
CA VAL A 194 -2.02 4.34 -9.02
C VAL A 194 -0.81 5.28 -9.11
N THR A 195 -0.41 5.90 -8.00
CA THR A 195 0.80 6.75 -7.93
C THR A 195 2.04 5.96 -7.54
N GLY A 196 1.93 4.63 -7.44
CA GLY A 196 3.03 3.73 -7.09
C GLY A 196 3.45 3.85 -5.62
N THR A 197 2.55 4.24 -4.72
CA THR A 197 2.78 4.10 -3.26
C THR A 197 2.39 2.69 -2.81
N PRO A 198 3.04 2.11 -1.79
CA PRO A 198 2.61 0.84 -1.19
C PRO A 198 1.17 0.88 -0.68
N GLY A 199 0.62 -0.31 -0.41
CA GLY A 199 -0.60 -0.46 0.37
C GLY A 199 -0.46 0.19 1.74
N TYR A 200 -1.42 1.04 2.12
CA TYR A 200 -1.22 1.96 3.24
C TYR A 200 -1.38 1.33 4.64
N ARG A 201 -1.96 0.14 4.74
CA ARG A 201 -2.18 -0.53 6.03
C ARG A 201 -2.24 -2.05 5.91
N ILE A 202 -1.99 -2.68 7.06
CA ILE A 202 -2.25 -4.09 7.33
C ILE A 202 -3.02 -4.16 8.65
N ARG A 203 -4.20 -4.79 8.62
CA ARG A 203 -5.05 -5.05 9.79
C ARG A 203 -4.84 -6.49 10.25
N ILE A 204 -4.60 -6.68 11.55
CA ILE A 204 -4.42 -7.99 12.18
C ILE A 204 -5.66 -8.32 13.00
N ASN A 205 -6.27 -9.48 12.73
CA ASN A 205 -7.47 -9.93 13.41
C ASN A 205 -7.14 -10.44 14.82
N ARG A 206 -7.71 -9.79 15.83
CA ARG A 206 -7.53 -10.17 17.24
C ARG A 206 -8.32 -11.42 17.63
N GLU A 207 -9.38 -11.69 16.91
CA GLU A 207 -10.36 -12.76 17.14
C GLU A 207 -10.23 -13.86 16.07
N PHE A 208 -9.05 -13.99 15.45
CA PHE A 208 -8.81 -15.00 14.43
C PHE A 208 -9.04 -16.41 14.99
N GLN A 209 -10.01 -17.10 14.42
CA GLN A 209 -10.43 -18.45 14.75
C GLN A 209 -10.65 -19.24 13.44
N PRO A 210 -9.59 -19.82 12.87
CA PRO A 210 -9.68 -20.52 11.58
C PRO A 210 -10.54 -21.77 11.65
N ASN A 211 -10.70 -22.32 12.85
CA ASN A 211 -11.49 -23.51 13.11
C ASN A 211 -12.50 -23.23 14.24
N PRO A 212 -13.80 -23.07 13.92
CA PRO A 212 -14.85 -22.93 14.93
C PRO A 212 -14.93 -24.11 15.91
N SER A 213 -14.41 -25.28 15.52
CA SER A 213 -14.35 -26.49 16.36
C SER A 213 -13.12 -26.52 17.28
N ASN A 214 -12.17 -25.58 17.11
CA ASN A 214 -11.02 -25.38 17.99
C ASN A 214 -10.81 -23.88 18.29
N PRO A 215 -11.72 -23.24 19.05
CA PRO A 215 -11.73 -21.80 19.31
C PRO A 215 -10.55 -21.30 20.17
N GLY A 216 -9.62 -22.18 20.57
CA GLY A 216 -8.42 -21.86 21.33
C GLY A 216 -7.11 -22.06 20.56
N GLN A 217 -7.17 -22.36 19.26
CA GLN A 217 -5.95 -22.55 18.45
C GLN A 217 -5.13 -21.25 18.42
N GLN A 218 -4.00 -21.25 19.13
CA GLN A 218 -3.07 -20.14 19.09
C GLN A 218 -2.34 -20.12 17.74
N VAL A 219 -2.26 -18.94 17.13
CA VAL A 219 -1.42 -18.70 15.96
C VAL A 219 0.04 -18.77 16.40
N THR A 220 0.80 -19.72 15.86
CA THR A 220 2.23 -19.88 16.19
C THR A 220 3.01 -18.66 15.70
N TYR A 221 4.17 -18.37 16.31
CA TYR A 221 5.04 -17.29 15.83
C TYR A 221 5.42 -17.45 14.35
N ALA A 222 5.74 -18.67 13.92
CA ALA A 222 6.06 -18.94 12.51
C ALA A 222 4.87 -18.67 11.58
N SER A 223 3.64 -18.95 12.02
CA SER A 223 2.43 -18.57 11.27
C SER A 223 2.25 -17.06 11.24
N LYS A 224 2.51 -16.34 12.34
CA LYS A 224 2.46 -14.87 12.35
C LYS A 224 3.42 -14.28 11.32
N VAL A 225 4.67 -14.74 11.31
CA VAL A 225 5.68 -14.32 10.33
C VAL A 225 5.20 -14.59 8.90
N TYR A 226 4.71 -15.80 8.61
CA TYR A 226 4.20 -16.16 7.28
C TYR A 226 3.15 -15.17 6.79
N ASN A 227 2.15 -14.89 7.63
CA ASN A 227 1.08 -13.96 7.26
C ASN A 227 1.59 -12.53 7.11
N MET A 228 2.52 -12.07 7.94
CA MET A 228 3.08 -10.71 7.76
C MET A 228 3.93 -10.61 6.49
N VAL A 229 4.64 -11.67 6.07
CA VAL A 229 5.31 -11.69 4.77
C VAL A 229 4.30 -11.61 3.64
N HIS A 230 3.21 -12.39 3.73
CA HIS A 230 2.11 -12.42 2.76
C HIS A 230 1.45 -11.03 2.61
N GLU A 231 1.02 -10.43 3.72
CA GLU A 231 0.35 -9.12 3.72
C GLU A 231 1.28 -8.01 3.20
N LEU A 232 2.57 -8.05 3.54
CA LEU A 232 3.55 -7.14 2.95
C LEU A 232 3.69 -7.36 1.44
N GLY A 233 3.62 -8.60 0.96
CA GLY A 233 3.57 -8.92 -0.47
C GLY A 233 2.42 -8.22 -1.18
N HIS A 234 1.23 -8.21 -0.58
CA HIS A 234 0.09 -7.43 -1.09
C HIS A 234 0.35 -5.93 -1.07
N CYS A 235 0.94 -5.37 -0.02
CA CYS A 235 1.32 -3.95 -0.01
C CYS A 235 2.36 -3.60 -1.07
N LEU A 236 3.15 -4.58 -1.53
CA LEU A 236 4.06 -4.50 -2.67
C LEU A 236 3.36 -4.81 -4.01
N GLY A 237 2.07 -5.15 -4.05
CA GLY A 237 1.33 -5.38 -5.30
C GLY A 237 1.41 -6.81 -5.84
N LEU A 238 1.98 -7.74 -5.07
CA LEU A 238 1.82 -9.16 -5.35
C LEU A 238 0.37 -9.56 -5.07
N ARG A 239 -0.14 -10.45 -5.90
CA ARG A 239 -1.45 -11.06 -5.72
C ARG A 239 -1.32 -12.47 -5.23
N HIS A 240 -2.47 -13.03 -4.85
CA HIS A 240 -2.56 -14.45 -4.65
C HIS A 240 -2.05 -15.22 -5.87
N ALA A 241 -1.20 -16.23 -5.67
CA ALA A 241 -0.63 -17.04 -6.74
C ALA A 241 -1.68 -17.97 -7.38
N ASP A 242 -2.70 -18.36 -6.65
CA ASP A 242 -3.86 -19.13 -7.12
C ASP A 242 -5.01 -18.22 -7.59
N TRP A 243 -4.66 -17.11 -8.23
CA TRP A 243 -5.61 -16.14 -8.77
C TRP A 243 -6.47 -16.73 -9.90
N GLU A 244 -7.70 -16.25 -9.99
CA GLU A 244 -8.54 -16.46 -11.17
C GLU A 244 -8.31 -15.34 -12.20
N ASN A 245 -8.36 -15.67 -13.50
CA ASN A 245 -8.18 -14.68 -14.56
C ASN A 245 -9.31 -13.62 -14.52
N GLU A 246 -8.94 -12.34 -14.47
CA GLU A 246 -9.88 -11.21 -14.41
C GLU A 246 -10.44 -10.75 -15.75
N GLY A 247 -9.88 -11.22 -16.87
CA GLY A 247 -10.17 -10.65 -18.18
C GLY A 247 -9.91 -9.14 -18.21
N ALA A 248 -10.92 -8.34 -18.56
CA ALA A 248 -10.82 -6.87 -18.65
C ALA A 248 -10.94 -6.12 -17.29
N GLY A 249 -10.76 -6.83 -16.16
CA GLY A 249 -10.84 -6.27 -14.81
C GLY A 249 -9.82 -5.18 -14.51
N SER A 250 -10.08 -4.37 -13.47
CA SER A 250 -9.25 -3.20 -13.10
C SER A 250 -8.15 -3.49 -12.10
N ILE A 251 -8.22 -4.61 -11.38
CA ILE A 251 -7.27 -4.94 -10.30
C ILE A 251 -5.95 -5.40 -10.92
N GLY A 252 -6.03 -6.22 -11.96
CA GLY A 252 -4.89 -6.81 -12.67
C GLY A 252 -4.55 -8.17 -12.11
N ALA A 253 -4.46 -9.18 -12.96
CA ALA A 253 -4.04 -10.54 -12.61
C ALA A 253 -2.89 -10.93 -13.55
N ASN A 254 -1.86 -10.09 -13.51
CA ASN A 254 -0.83 -10.10 -14.52
C ASN A 254 0.22 -11.11 -14.10
N HIS A 255 0.34 -12.21 -14.85
CA HIS A 255 1.37 -13.20 -14.61
C HIS A 255 2.75 -12.53 -14.65
N ILE A 256 3.58 -12.78 -13.63
CA ILE A 256 4.91 -12.18 -13.55
C ILE A 256 5.88 -12.97 -14.44
N PRO A 257 6.46 -12.37 -15.49
CA PRO A 257 7.37 -13.07 -16.39
C PRO A 257 8.56 -13.70 -15.67
N GLY A 258 8.95 -14.89 -16.14
CA GLY A 258 10.07 -15.66 -15.58
C GLY A 258 9.69 -16.54 -14.39
N THR A 259 8.47 -16.44 -13.88
CA THR A 259 7.97 -17.29 -12.78
C THR A 259 7.29 -18.56 -13.31
N PRO A 260 7.24 -19.65 -12.52
CA PRO A 260 6.55 -20.87 -12.93
C PRO A 260 5.03 -20.69 -12.96
N TRP A 261 4.35 -21.52 -13.73
CA TRP A 261 2.88 -21.63 -13.76
C TRP A 261 2.31 -22.50 -12.62
N ASN A 262 3.17 -22.97 -11.70
CA ASN A 262 2.80 -23.87 -10.62
C ASN A 262 3.72 -23.71 -9.40
N ASP A 263 3.46 -22.70 -8.60
CA ASP A 263 4.18 -22.32 -7.39
C ASP A 263 3.38 -22.63 -6.12
N PHE A 264 3.17 -23.92 -5.86
CA PHE A 264 2.38 -24.40 -4.71
C PHE A 264 2.93 -23.96 -3.35
N ASN A 265 4.22 -23.63 -3.29
CA ASN A 265 4.91 -23.20 -2.08
C ASN A 265 5.02 -21.68 -1.99
N SER A 266 4.42 -20.92 -2.91
CA SER A 266 4.40 -19.48 -2.84
C SER A 266 3.82 -19.00 -1.51
N VAL A 267 4.51 -18.05 -0.87
CA VAL A 267 3.96 -17.35 0.30
C VAL A 267 2.66 -16.61 -0.05
N MET A 268 2.49 -16.22 -1.32
CA MET A 268 1.29 -15.57 -1.83
C MET A 268 0.18 -16.56 -2.18
N ARG A 269 0.19 -17.81 -1.73
CA ARG A 269 -0.95 -18.72 -1.98
C ARG A 269 -2.10 -18.45 -1.02
N SER A 270 -3.33 -18.38 -1.52
CA SER A 270 -4.52 -18.14 -0.69
C SER A 270 -4.83 -19.29 0.29
N GLY A 271 -5.59 -18.98 1.34
CA GLY A 271 -6.08 -19.99 2.30
C GLY A 271 -5.00 -20.66 3.14
N THR A 272 -3.83 -20.04 3.25
CA THR A 272 -2.64 -20.56 3.94
C THR A 272 -2.39 -19.92 5.30
N ALA A 273 -3.41 -19.30 5.92
CA ALA A 273 -3.29 -18.56 7.18
C ALA A 273 -2.64 -19.34 8.34
N ASN A 274 -2.72 -20.68 8.34
CA ASN A 274 -2.13 -21.54 9.35
C ASN A 274 -0.76 -22.13 8.96
N ASN A 275 -0.26 -21.81 7.76
CA ASN A 275 1.07 -22.25 7.35
C ASN A 275 2.13 -21.61 8.22
N ASN A 276 3.23 -22.32 8.42
CA ASN A 276 4.40 -21.80 9.12
C ASN A 276 5.39 -21.25 8.11
N TRP A 277 6.02 -20.13 8.46
CA TRP A 277 7.10 -19.56 7.66
C TRP A 277 8.21 -20.59 7.44
N ALA A 278 8.54 -20.83 6.17
CA ALA A 278 9.55 -21.78 5.74
C ALA A 278 10.51 -21.18 4.67
N GLY A 279 10.46 -19.86 4.49
CA GLY A 279 11.17 -19.15 3.43
C GLY A 279 10.32 -18.93 2.17
N PHE A 280 10.85 -18.10 1.27
CA PHE A 280 10.25 -17.84 -0.04
C PHE A 280 10.42 -19.04 -0.97
N SER A 281 9.43 -19.25 -1.85
CA SER A 281 9.61 -20.11 -3.02
C SER A 281 10.54 -19.46 -4.05
N ALA A 282 11.03 -20.25 -5.02
CA ALA A 282 11.80 -19.70 -6.13
C ALA A 282 10.99 -18.71 -6.96
N GLY A 283 9.68 -18.94 -7.13
CA GLY A 283 8.82 -18.03 -7.89
C GLY A 283 8.57 -16.72 -7.15
N ASP A 284 8.41 -16.73 -5.82
CA ASP A 284 8.30 -15.50 -5.02
C ASP A 284 9.55 -14.61 -5.21
N VAL A 285 10.75 -15.21 -5.18
CA VAL A 285 12.02 -14.50 -5.39
C VAL A 285 12.11 -13.93 -6.81
N THR A 286 11.83 -14.75 -7.84
CA THR A 286 11.84 -14.28 -9.23
C THR A 286 10.80 -13.19 -9.47
N ALA A 287 9.64 -13.28 -8.84
CA ALA A 287 8.57 -12.31 -8.95
C ALA A 287 9.04 -10.91 -8.56
N VAL A 288 9.63 -10.76 -7.36
CA VAL A 288 10.10 -9.45 -6.90
C VAL A 288 11.41 -8.99 -7.57
N GLN A 289 12.22 -9.92 -8.08
CA GLN A 289 13.35 -9.57 -8.95
C GLN A 289 12.89 -9.00 -10.29
N TYR A 290 11.75 -9.45 -10.82
CA TYR A 290 11.16 -8.88 -12.03
C TYR A 290 10.51 -7.52 -11.77
N LEU A 291 9.75 -7.38 -10.68
CA LEU A 291 9.03 -6.14 -10.37
C LEU A 291 9.94 -5.03 -9.85
N TYR A 292 10.94 -5.38 -9.05
CA TYR A 292 11.81 -4.42 -8.34
C TYR A 292 13.30 -4.66 -8.58
N PRO A 293 13.76 -4.85 -9.83
CA PRO A 293 15.16 -5.14 -10.12
C PRO A 293 16.06 -3.94 -9.82
N TRP A 294 17.33 -4.24 -9.57
CA TRP A 294 18.42 -3.29 -9.85
C TRP A 294 18.72 -3.27 -11.36
N SER A 295 17.79 -2.75 -12.18
CA SER A 295 17.91 -2.76 -13.65
C SER A 295 18.21 -1.41 -14.29
N ASN A 296 18.31 -0.32 -13.54
CA ASN A 296 18.81 0.93 -14.11
C ASN A 296 20.34 0.76 -14.29
N PRO A 297 20.92 1.05 -15.46
CA PRO A 297 22.39 1.05 -15.63
C PRO A 297 23.13 1.92 -14.61
N MET A 298 22.43 2.88 -14.02
CA MET A 298 22.94 3.78 -12.99
C MET A 298 22.84 3.19 -11.57
N ASP A 299 22.07 2.12 -11.36
CA ASP A 299 21.96 1.49 -10.05
C ASP A 299 23.34 1.04 -9.58
N LYS A 300 23.70 1.39 -8.34
CA LYS A 300 25.03 1.17 -7.73
C LYS A 300 26.11 2.14 -8.19
N TRP A 301 25.76 3.27 -8.81
CA TRP A 301 26.71 4.36 -8.93
C TRP A 301 27.08 4.86 -7.55
N ILE A 302 26.09 5.13 -6.70
CA ILE A 302 26.29 5.35 -5.26
C ILE A 302 26.54 4.00 -4.59
N THR A 303 27.61 3.92 -3.80
CA THR A 303 28.02 2.70 -3.08
C THR A 303 27.89 2.84 -1.56
N SER A 304 27.68 4.06 -1.05
CA SER A 304 27.33 4.34 0.34
C SER A 304 26.61 5.68 0.41
N PRO A 305 25.50 5.81 1.18
CA PRO A 305 24.92 4.84 2.12
C PRO A 305 23.93 3.84 1.47
N ASP A 306 24.26 3.31 0.29
CA ASP A 306 23.45 2.33 -0.45
C ASP A 306 23.44 0.95 0.25
N ALA A 307 22.62 0.83 1.29
CA ALA A 307 22.39 -0.41 2.02
C ALA A 307 20.88 -0.63 2.21
N LYS A 308 20.49 -1.85 2.59
CA LYS A 308 19.14 -2.14 3.08
C LYS A 308 19.09 -2.08 4.60
N ALA A 309 17.92 -1.82 5.17
CA ALA A 309 17.74 -1.86 6.61
C ALA A 309 18.11 -3.23 7.19
N PRO A 310 18.75 -3.26 8.37
CA PRO A 310 19.01 -2.13 9.28
C PRO A 310 20.29 -1.33 8.97
N ASN A 311 21.08 -1.73 7.96
CA ASN A 311 22.43 -1.18 7.72
C ASN A 311 22.43 0.17 6.97
N ASN A 312 21.27 0.66 6.54
CA ASN A 312 21.10 1.95 5.87
C ASN A 312 20.74 3.09 6.82
N ILE A 313 21.01 2.88 8.11
CA ILE A 313 20.81 3.84 9.17
C ILE A 313 22.13 4.60 9.37
N VAL A 314 22.10 5.91 9.14
CA VAL A 314 23.19 6.84 9.40
C VAL A 314 22.87 7.63 10.66
N HIS A 315 23.72 7.51 11.66
CA HIS A 315 23.60 8.28 12.90
C HIS A 315 24.35 9.62 12.73
N LEU A 316 23.61 10.72 12.80
CA LEU A 316 24.13 12.10 12.78
C LEU A 316 23.67 12.86 14.05
N VAL A 317 23.96 12.26 15.19
CA VAL A 317 23.56 12.70 16.53
C VAL A 317 24.52 13.75 17.08
N GLU A 318 25.82 13.54 16.92
CA GLU A 318 26.90 14.37 17.50
C GLU A 318 27.55 15.27 16.44
N ASP A 319 28.15 16.39 16.86
CA ASP A 319 28.68 17.41 15.94
C ASP A 319 29.91 16.95 15.14
N ASP A 320 30.63 15.94 15.62
CA ASP A 320 31.78 15.34 14.95
C ASP A 320 31.40 14.26 13.93
N GLN A 321 30.13 13.83 13.91
CA GLN A 321 29.63 12.86 12.95
C GLN A 321 29.49 13.47 11.56
N THR A 322 29.82 12.64 10.55
CA THR A 322 29.81 13.05 9.15
C THR A 322 29.02 12.06 8.31
N LEU A 323 28.44 12.58 7.23
CA LEU A 323 27.88 11.76 6.16
C LEU A 323 28.95 11.61 5.08
N THR A 324 29.42 10.39 4.87
CA THR A 324 30.30 10.07 3.73
C THR A 324 29.49 9.40 2.63
N VAL A 325 29.43 10.05 1.47
CA VAL A 325 28.83 9.50 0.26
C VAL A 325 29.97 8.96 -0.60
N THR A 326 29.88 7.69 -1.00
CA THR A 326 30.86 7.06 -1.91
C THR A 326 30.17 6.61 -3.19
N TRP A 327 30.93 6.58 -4.28
CA TRP A 327 30.42 6.16 -5.58
C TRP A 327 31.50 5.52 -6.46
N ASN A 328 31.06 4.68 -7.39
CA ASN A 328 31.94 4.01 -8.34
C ASN A 328 32.34 4.96 -9.48
N THR A 329 33.59 5.41 -9.47
CA THR A 329 34.14 6.32 -10.50
C THR A 329 34.28 5.67 -11.88
N SER A 330 34.26 4.34 -11.95
CA SER A 330 34.43 3.59 -13.20
C SER A 330 33.11 3.33 -13.93
N LEU A 331 31.96 3.47 -13.26
CA LEU A 331 30.66 3.30 -13.93
C LEU A 331 30.38 4.43 -14.92
N HIS A 332 30.78 5.66 -14.59
CA HIS A 332 30.58 6.82 -15.48
C HIS A 332 31.73 7.82 -15.46
N THR A 333 32.12 8.25 -16.67
CA THR A 333 33.11 9.30 -16.88
C THR A 333 32.44 10.66 -16.83
N THR A 334 32.62 11.37 -15.71
CA THR A 334 32.34 12.81 -15.56
C THR A 334 33.48 13.45 -14.78
N SER A 335 33.77 14.73 -15.06
CA SER A 335 34.77 15.49 -14.31
C SER A 335 34.24 15.96 -12.96
N GLY A 336 32.94 16.23 -12.88
CA GLY A 336 32.24 16.74 -11.70
C GLY A 336 30.93 16.02 -11.43
N VAL A 337 30.56 15.96 -10.15
CA VAL A 337 29.26 15.46 -9.68
C VAL A 337 28.60 16.46 -8.73
N THR A 338 27.28 16.43 -8.73
CA THR A 338 26.42 17.15 -7.78
C THR A 338 25.68 16.15 -6.90
N ILE A 339 25.65 16.40 -5.59
CA ILE A 339 24.97 15.56 -4.60
C ILE A 339 23.78 16.34 -4.04
N LYS A 340 22.57 15.86 -4.31
CA LYS A 340 21.31 16.46 -3.84
C LYS A 340 20.66 15.62 -2.76
N LEU A 341 19.93 16.30 -1.87
CA LEU A 341 19.13 15.67 -0.84
C LEU A 341 17.64 15.85 -1.12
N TYR A 342 16.92 14.74 -0.94
CA TYR A 342 15.49 14.67 -0.98
C TYR A 342 14.99 14.10 0.34
N GLN A 343 13.80 14.51 0.75
CA GLN A 343 13.08 13.90 1.85
C GLN A 343 11.64 13.69 1.39
N HIS A 344 11.16 12.45 1.51
CA HIS A 344 9.82 12.04 1.01
C HIS A 344 9.59 12.37 -0.46
N GLY A 345 10.62 12.18 -1.30
CA GLY A 345 10.57 12.51 -2.72
C GLY A 345 10.59 14.01 -3.05
N VAL A 346 10.60 14.88 -2.04
CA VAL A 346 10.69 16.33 -2.21
C VAL A 346 12.15 16.77 -2.09
N TYR A 347 12.63 17.52 -3.08
CA TYR A 347 13.96 18.11 -3.04
C TYR A 347 14.09 19.07 -1.84
N LYS A 348 15.18 18.96 -1.09
CA LYS A 348 15.46 19.78 0.09
C LYS A 348 16.65 20.71 -0.11
N GLY A 349 17.72 20.21 -0.72
CA GLY A 349 18.93 21.00 -0.90
C GLY A 349 20.03 20.23 -1.60
N THR A 350 21.18 20.89 -1.75
CA THR A 350 22.38 20.32 -2.40
C THR A 350 23.52 20.33 -1.40
N LEU A 351 24.18 19.18 -1.22
CA LEU A 351 25.34 19.02 -0.33
C LEU A 351 26.62 19.55 -0.97
N GLY A 352 26.75 19.39 -2.28
CA GLY A 352 27.87 19.92 -3.04
C GLY A 352 27.61 19.89 -4.54
N THR A 353 28.21 20.85 -5.26
CA THR A 353 28.18 21.01 -6.71
C THR A 353 29.61 21.02 -7.24
N GLY A 354 29.85 20.53 -8.47
CA GLY A 354 31.19 20.54 -9.03
C GLY A 354 32.19 19.67 -8.27
N LEU A 355 31.72 18.68 -7.51
CA LEU A 355 32.58 17.82 -6.71
C LEU A 355 33.44 16.97 -7.66
N PRO A 356 34.77 16.94 -7.51
CA PRO A 356 35.61 16.10 -8.35
C PRO A 356 35.16 14.64 -8.27
N ASN A 357 35.04 13.97 -9.42
CA ASN A 357 34.66 12.55 -9.49
C ASN A 357 35.79 11.62 -9.00
N THR A 358 36.07 11.69 -7.70
CA THR A 358 37.15 10.96 -7.00
C THR A 358 36.63 9.76 -6.21
N GLY A 359 35.30 9.54 -6.21
CA GLY A 359 34.64 8.37 -5.62
C GLY A 359 34.15 8.56 -4.19
N SER A 360 34.37 9.73 -3.58
CA SER A 360 33.88 10.02 -2.24
C SER A 360 33.76 11.52 -1.97
N ALA A 361 32.78 11.90 -1.16
CA ALA A 361 32.68 13.20 -0.53
C ALA A 361 32.10 13.07 0.89
N THR A 362 32.68 13.81 1.82
CA THR A 362 32.27 13.79 3.24
C THR A 362 31.73 15.15 3.64
N PHE A 363 30.59 15.14 4.32
CA PHE A 363 29.86 16.33 4.74
C PHE A 363 29.67 16.29 6.26
N SER A 364 29.87 17.43 6.92
CA SER A 364 29.57 17.56 8.34
C SER A 364 28.06 17.46 8.60
N ARG A 365 27.70 17.04 9.81
CA ARG A 365 26.31 17.08 10.28
C ARG A 365 25.63 18.42 10.00
N LEU A 366 26.31 19.54 10.25
CA LEU A 366 25.77 20.88 10.03
C LEU A 366 25.42 21.13 8.55
N GLN A 367 26.28 20.73 7.61
CA GLN A 367 26.02 20.87 6.18
C GLN A 367 24.79 20.07 5.75
N VAL A 368 24.66 18.83 6.25
CA VAL A 368 23.49 17.97 5.98
C VAL A 368 22.22 18.60 6.49
N TYR A 369 22.22 19.11 7.73
CA TYR A 369 21.05 19.68 8.38
C TYR A 369 20.61 21.00 7.73
N GLN A 370 21.57 21.84 7.32
CA GLN A 370 21.31 23.06 6.57
C GLN A 370 20.68 22.75 5.20
N ALA A 371 21.22 21.76 4.48
CA ALA A 371 20.68 21.34 3.18
C ALA A 371 19.27 20.73 3.30
N LEU A 372 18.95 20.08 4.42
CA LEU A 372 17.60 19.55 4.67
C LEU A 372 16.59 20.62 5.11
N ASN A 373 17.07 21.83 5.42
CA ASN A 373 16.28 22.94 5.96
C ASN A 373 15.44 22.51 7.17
N PHE A 374 16.05 21.80 8.11
CA PHE A 374 15.33 21.34 9.29
C PHE A 374 15.12 22.48 10.28
N PRO A 375 13.86 22.91 10.54
CA PRO A 375 13.58 24.00 11.46
C PRO A 375 13.86 23.61 12.93
N ASN A 376 13.93 22.30 13.24
CA ASN A 376 14.26 21.76 14.56
C ASN A 376 15.04 20.44 14.41
N LEU A 377 16.01 20.20 15.30
CA LEU A 377 16.93 19.04 15.32
C LEU A 377 16.28 17.66 15.60
N TYR A 378 14.97 17.50 15.40
CA TYR A 378 14.19 16.31 15.82
C TYR A 378 13.42 15.66 14.67
N THR A 379 13.97 15.68 13.46
CA THR A 379 13.29 15.11 12.30
C THR A 379 13.97 13.82 11.87
N GLU A 380 13.36 12.71 12.27
CA GLU A 380 13.57 11.40 11.66
C GLU A 380 12.90 11.40 10.29
N GLY A 381 13.56 10.83 9.28
CA GLY A 381 12.93 10.73 7.97
C GLY A 381 13.74 9.92 6.98
N ASN A 382 13.03 9.39 5.98
CA ASN A 382 13.62 8.84 4.78
C ASN A 382 14.31 9.96 4.00
N ILE A 383 15.63 9.95 4.00
CA ILE A 383 16.45 10.84 3.19
C ILE A 383 16.90 10.08 1.96
N ARG A 384 16.90 10.74 0.81
CA ARG A 384 17.52 10.20 -0.40
C ARG A 384 18.64 11.09 -0.87
N ILE A 385 19.73 10.48 -1.30
CA ILE A 385 20.80 11.15 -2.03
C ILE A 385 20.59 10.88 -3.50
N GLU A 386 20.53 11.93 -4.31
CA GLU A 386 20.67 11.85 -5.77
C GLU A 386 22.09 12.31 -6.13
N LEU A 387 22.87 11.41 -6.73
CA LEU A 387 24.16 11.72 -7.34
C LEU A 387 23.94 11.99 -8.83
N VAL A 388 24.37 13.14 -9.32
CA VAL A 388 24.12 13.60 -10.69
C VAL A 388 25.43 13.98 -11.36
N SER A 389 25.63 13.55 -12.59
CA SER A 389 26.75 14.02 -13.42
C SER A 389 26.54 15.48 -13.84
N ASP A 390 27.53 16.33 -13.58
CA ASP A 390 27.49 17.74 -13.99
C ASP A 390 27.55 17.89 -15.53
N ALA A 391 28.19 16.92 -16.22
CA ALA A 391 28.31 16.91 -17.67
C ALA A 391 27.02 16.43 -18.37
N ASN A 392 26.24 15.57 -17.72
CA ASN A 392 24.99 15.05 -18.25
C ASN A 392 24.01 14.70 -17.11
N PRO A 393 23.03 15.58 -16.79
CA PRO A 393 22.08 15.33 -15.71
C PRO A 393 21.17 14.10 -15.86
N ALA A 394 21.12 13.48 -17.05
CA ALA A 394 20.43 12.20 -17.23
C ALA A 394 21.20 11.01 -16.64
N VAL A 395 22.52 11.16 -16.45
CA VAL A 395 23.36 10.19 -15.73
C VAL A 395 23.26 10.52 -14.26
N LYS A 396 22.44 9.74 -13.55
CA LYS A 396 22.16 9.94 -12.14
C LYS A 396 21.76 8.65 -11.46
N ASP A 397 22.09 8.58 -10.18
CA ASP A 397 21.70 7.50 -9.29
C ASP A 397 21.06 8.07 -8.03
N ILE A 398 20.14 7.33 -7.43
CA ILE A 398 19.44 7.72 -6.22
C ILE A 398 19.43 6.56 -5.24
N THR A 399 19.77 6.82 -3.99
CA THR A 399 19.65 5.82 -2.92
C THR A 399 19.03 6.45 -1.67
N GLY A 400 18.30 5.63 -0.92
CA GLY A 400 17.63 6.00 0.32
C GLY A 400 18.39 5.54 1.55
N PHE A 401 18.49 6.41 2.55
CA PHE A 401 19.03 6.10 3.86
C PHE A 401 18.27 6.86 4.95
N TYR A 402 18.54 6.52 6.18
CA TYR A 402 17.84 7.08 7.32
C TYR A 402 18.78 7.89 8.19
N VAL A 403 18.30 9.02 8.69
CA VAL A 403 18.99 9.82 9.69
C VAL A 403 18.20 9.75 10.99
N PHE A 404 18.80 9.18 12.03
CA PHE A 404 18.20 9.13 13.37
C PHE A 404 18.91 10.07 14.33
N ARG A 405 18.11 10.71 15.19
CA ARG A 405 18.58 11.26 16.45
C ARG A 405 17.99 10.41 17.57
N LEU A 406 18.84 9.75 18.36
CA LEU A 406 18.38 9.20 19.63
C LEU A 406 18.07 10.37 20.55
N ASN A 407 16.86 10.41 21.09
CA ASN A 407 16.55 11.29 22.22
C ASN A 407 17.49 10.91 23.36
N SER A 408 18.23 11.90 23.87
CA SER A 408 18.89 11.82 25.17
C SER A 408 17.86 11.70 26.29
#